data_AF-A0A328SYX4-F1
#
_entry.id   AF-A0A328SYX4-F1
#
_cell.length_a   1.000
_cell.length_b   1.000
_cell.length_c   1.000
_cell.angle_alpha   90.00
_cell.angle_beta   90.00
_cell.angle_gamma   90.00
#
_symmetry.space_group_name_H-M   'P 1'
#
loop_
_entity.id
_entity.type
_entity.pdbx_description
1 polymer ?
#
loop_
_entity_poly.entity_id
_entity_poly.type
_entity_poly.pdbx_seq_one_letter_code
_entity_poly.pdbx_strand_id
1 'polypeptide(L)'
;MNIPCEADLQQRARAVADDLMAANLMLVSAESCSGGWIAKILTDLPGSSAWFECGVVAYSYEAKEALLGVNPRTLEATGAVSEETVLEMVAGALAHLGAGVAVAVTGIAGPSGGTEDKPVGTVWIGWKRRGGYARAELFHFEGDRDAVRRQTVAAALDGVRQTLTA
;
A
#
# COMPACT_ATOMS: atom_id res chain seq x y z
N MET A 1 -9.87 -3.78 20.78
CA MET A 1 -9.51 -3.76 19.35
C MET A 1 -8.54 -4.88 19.06
N ASN A 2 -8.66 -5.55 17.92
CA ASN A 2 -7.76 -6.64 17.55
C ASN A 2 -6.72 -6.10 16.55
N ILE A 3 -5.61 -5.57 17.06
CA ILE A 3 -4.48 -5.15 16.22
C ILE A 3 -3.86 -6.42 15.63
N PRO A 4 -3.71 -6.53 14.30
CA PRO A 4 -3.17 -7.73 13.67
C PRO A 4 -1.79 -8.08 14.22
N CYS A 5 -1.66 -9.28 14.77
CA CYS A 5 -0.34 -9.80 15.16
C CYS A 5 0.44 -10.23 13.91
N GLU A 6 1.71 -10.59 14.08
CA GLU A 6 2.54 -11.01 12.94
C GLU A 6 1.99 -12.26 12.24
N ALA A 7 1.43 -13.21 13.00
CA ALA A 7 0.81 -14.41 12.43
C ALA A 7 -0.41 -14.06 11.55
N ASP A 8 -1.22 -13.08 11.95
CA ASP A 8 -2.36 -12.61 11.14
C ASP A 8 -1.87 -12.02 9.79
N LEU A 9 -0.79 -11.24 9.83
CA LEU A 9 -0.21 -10.64 8.63
C LEU A 9 0.38 -11.71 7.70
N GLN A 10 1.09 -12.70 8.25
CA GLN A 10 1.62 -13.84 7.49
C GLN A 10 0.50 -14.67 6.85
N GLN A 11 -0.60 -14.90 7.55
CA GLN A 11 -1.76 -15.61 7.01
C GLN A 11 -2.38 -14.86 5.83
N ARG A 12 -2.55 -13.53 5.94
CA ARG A 12 -3.05 -12.69 4.85
C ARG A 12 -2.11 -12.70 3.65
N ALA A 13 -0.80 -12.63 3.88
CA ALA A 13 0.20 -12.69 2.84
C ALA A 13 0.16 -14.03 2.10
N ARG A 14 -0.03 -15.15 2.83
CA ARG A 14 -0.19 -16.47 2.21
C ARG A 14 -1.41 -16.52 1.29
N ALA A 15 -2.53 -15.97 1.74
CA ALA A 15 -3.74 -15.90 0.93
C ALA A 15 -3.55 -15.03 -0.33
N VAL A 16 -2.86 -13.89 -0.22
CA VAL A 16 -2.47 -13.06 -1.37
C VAL A 16 -1.58 -13.83 -2.35
N ALA A 17 -0.60 -14.58 -1.85
CA ALA A 17 0.28 -15.39 -2.68
C ALA A 17 -0.51 -16.43 -3.48
N ASP A 18 -1.40 -17.17 -2.81
CA ASP A 18 -2.21 -18.21 -3.45
C ASP A 18 -3.13 -17.62 -4.54
N ASP A 19 -3.78 -16.48 -4.26
CA ASP A 19 -4.65 -15.79 -5.23
C ASP A 19 -3.86 -15.25 -6.44
N LEU A 20 -2.67 -14.67 -6.22
CA LEU A 20 -1.81 -14.14 -7.30
C LEU A 20 -1.23 -15.25 -8.18
N MET A 21 -0.76 -16.34 -7.57
CA MET A 21 -0.25 -17.50 -8.30
C MET A 21 -1.36 -18.16 -9.13
N ALA A 22 -2.57 -18.30 -8.58
CA ALA A 22 -3.72 -18.82 -9.33
C ALA A 22 -4.10 -17.94 -10.52
N ALA A 23 -3.93 -16.61 -10.41
CA ALA A 23 -4.17 -15.66 -11.49
C ALA A 23 -2.98 -15.48 -12.46
N ASN A 24 -1.82 -16.10 -12.17
CA ASN A 24 -0.56 -15.86 -12.87
C ASN A 24 -0.18 -14.37 -12.97
N LEU A 25 -0.30 -13.65 -11.85
CA LEU A 25 0.00 -12.23 -11.75
C LEU A 25 1.11 -11.96 -10.73
N MET A 26 1.93 -10.95 -11.03
CA MET A 26 2.90 -10.37 -10.10
C MET A 26 2.30 -9.17 -9.37
N LEU A 27 2.69 -8.97 -8.11
CA LEU A 27 2.34 -7.82 -7.28
C LEU A 27 3.52 -6.86 -7.11
N VAL A 28 3.24 -5.56 -7.17
CA VAL A 28 4.15 -4.49 -6.74
C VAL A 28 3.56 -3.70 -5.57
N SER A 29 4.42 -3.23 -4.67
CA SER A 29 4.01 -2.38 -3.55
C SER A 29 4.69 -1.01 -3.59
N ALA A 30 3.95 0.05 -3.28
CA ALA A 30 4.45 1.42 -3.13
C ALA A 30 4.11 1.94 -1.73
N GLU A 31 5.13 2.12 -0.90
CA GLU A 31 4.99 2.31 0.53
C GLU A 31 5.51 3.68 0.98
N SER A 32 4.80 4.29 1.92
CA SER A 32 5.24 5.48 2.64
C SER A 32 5.25 5.21 4.14
N CYS A 33 4.11 5.42 4.83
CA CYS A 33 4.03 5.29 6.28
C CYS A 33 4.24 3.85 6.81
N SER A 34 4.00 2.83 5.98
CA SER A 34 4.29 1.44 6.30
C SER A 34 5.78 1.11 6.23
N GLY A 35 6.60 1.92 5.54
CA GLY A 35 8.07 1.85 5.58
C GLY A 35 8.67 0.52 5.11
N GLY A 36 8.10 -0.11 4.08
CA GLY A 36 8.59 -1.38 3.53
C GLY A 36 8.01 -2.61 4.22
N TRP A 37 7.04 -2.45 5.13
CA TRP A 37 6.50 -3.58 5.89
C TRP A 37 5.55 -4.45 5.05
N ILE A 38 4.87 -3.89 4.05
CA ILE A 38 4.10 -4.70 3.10
C ILE A 38 5.08 -5.61 2.35
N ALA A 39 6.13 -5.03 1.75
CA ALA A 39 7.17 -5.80 1.07
C ALA A 39 7.80 -6.85 2.00
N LYS A 40 8.18 -6.49 3.24
CA LYS A 40 8.74 -7.41 4.23
C LYS A 40 7.84 -8.63 4.44
N ILE A 41 6.56 -8.42 4.77
CA ILE A 41 5.62 -9.50 5.06
C ILE A 41 5.38 -10.40 3.84
N LEU A 42 5.35 -9.82 2.63
CA LEU A 42 5.23 -10.60 1.40
C LEU A 42 6.51 -11.43 1.13
N THR A 43 7.68 -10.86 1.38
CA THR A 43 8.98 -11.52 1.13
C THR A 43 9.41 -12.49 2.24
N ASP A 44 8.81 -12.42 3.43
CA ASP A 44 9.00 -13.42 4.49
C ASP A 44 8.49 -14.81 4.06
N LEU A 45 7.56 -14.86 3.09
CA LEU A 45 7.05 -16.10 2.52
C LEU A 45 8.07 -16.70 1.53
N PRO A 46 8.53 -17.94 1.75
CA PRO A 46 9.37 -18.63 0.79
C PRO A 46 8.69 -18.76 -0.58
N GLY A 47 9.44 -18.52 -1.65
CA GLY A 47 8.93 -18.55 -3.03
C GLY A 47 8.25 -17.26 -3.50
N SER A 48 8.37 -16.17 -2.74
CA SER A 48 7.83 -14.84 -3.11
C SER A 48 8.27 -14.34 -4.49
N SER A 49 9.43 -14.78 -5.00
CA SER A 49 9.90 -14.46 -6.36
C SER A 49 8.96 -14.92 -7.49
N ALA A 50 8.00 -15.81 -7.22
CA ALA A 50 7.04 -16.28 -8.21
C ALA A 50 5.81 -15.37 -8.38
N TRP A 51 5.58 -14.42 -7.47
CA TRP A 51 4.34 -13.63 -7.44
C TRP A 51 4.51 -12.20 -6.86
N PHE A 52 5.68 -11.85 -6.33
CA PHE A 52 6.02 -10.51 -5.90
C PHE A 52 7.20 -9.97 -6.71
N GLU A 53 7.01 -8.82 -7.34
CA GLU A 53 8.00 -8.20 -8.23
C GLU A 53 8.98 -7.32 -7.45
N CYS A 54 8.46 -6.27 -6.81
CA CYS A 54 9.27 -5.35 -6.03
C CYS A 54 8.44 -4.49 -5.06
N GLY A 55 9.15 -3.81 -4.17
CA GLY A 55 8.60 -2.79 -3.28
C GLY A 55 9.36 -1.47 -3.43
N VAL A 56 8.64 -0.37 -3.48
CA VAL A 56 9.19 0.99 -3.52
C VAL A 56 8.81 1.71 -2.24
N VAL A 57 9.77 2.17 -1.45
CA VAL A 57 9.50 3.04 -0.29
C VAL A 57 9.72 4.49 -0.68
N ALA A 58 8.62 5.21 -0.99
CA ALA A 58 8.62 6.60 -1.43
C ALA A 58 8.10 7.54 -0.31
N TYR A 59 8.97 7.84 0.65
CA TYR A 59 8.57 8.59 1.86
C TYR A 59 8.43 10.10 1.63
N SER A 60 9.36 10.73 0.91
CA SER A 60 9.34 12.17 0.63
C SER A 60 8.41 12.53 -0.54
N TYR A 61 8.22 13.82 -0.81
CA TYR A 61 7.47 14.28 -1.98
C TYR A 61 8.25 13.97 -3.26
N GLU A 62 9.55 14.30 -3.26
CA GLU A 62 10.47 14.06 -4.37
C GLU A 62 10.58 12.58 -4.73
N ALA A 63 10.54 11.69 -3.73
CA ALA A 63 10.54 10.24 -3.97
C ALA A 63 9.25 9.76 -4.64
N LYS A 64 8.09 10.34 -4.29
CA LYS A 64 6.81 10.01 -4.94
C LYS A 64 6.80 10.49 -6.39
N GLU A 65 7.33 11.67 -6.64
CA GLU A 65 7.46 12.22 -7.99
C GLU A 65 8.43 11.37 -8.83
N ALA A 66 9.65 11.14 -8.34
CA ALA A 66 10.72 10.51 -9.12
C ALA A 66 10.50 9.01 -9.35
N LEU A 67 9.97 8.29 -8.37
CA LEU A 67 9.86 6.82 -8.43
C LEU A 67 8.47 6.34 -8.86
N LEU A 68 7.43 7.14 -8.59
CA LEU A 68 6.04 6.75 -8.81
C LEU A 68 5.30 7.71 -9.75
N GLY A 69 5.97 8.74 -10.28
CA GLY A 69 5.36 9.66 -11.25
C GLY A 69 4.21 10.48 -10.68
N VAL A 70 4.15 10.66 -9.36
CA VAL A 70 3.14 11.54 -8.73
C VAL A 70 3.37 12.97 -9.22
N ASN A 71 2.28 13.64 -9.59
CA ASN A 71 2.31 15.00 -10.09
C ASN A 71 2.64 15.97 -8.93
N PRO A 72 3.68 16.83 -9.07
CA PRO A 72 4.00 17.83 -8.05
C PRO A 72 2.80 18.71 -7.68
N ARG A 73 1.93 19.04 -8.65
CA ARG A 73 0.72 19.85 -8.40
C ARG A 73 -0.30 19.13 -7.51
N THR A 74 -0.39 17.81 -7.59
CA THR A 74 -1.26 17.00 -6.72
C THR A 74 -0.77 17.06 -5.28
N LEU A 75 0.55 16.94 -5.09
CA LEU A 75 1.19 17.03 -3.78
C LEU A 75 1.09 18.44 -3.17
N GLU A 76 1.23 19.48 -3.97
CA GLU A 76 1.04 20.88 -3.56
C GLU A 76 -0.42 21.14 -3.13
N ALA A 77 -1.39 20.66 -3.91
CA ALA A 77 -2.81 20.96 -3.67
C ALA A 77 -3.43 20.14 -2.53
N THR A 78 -3.08 18.86 -2.41
CA THR A 78 -3.79 17.91 -1.52
C THR A 78 -2.91 17.33 -0.41
N GLY A 79 -1.59 17.53 -0.53
CA GLY A 79 -0.59 16.93 0.34
C GLY A 79 -0.36 15.43 0.06
N ALA A 80 0.68 14.86 0.65
CA ALA A 80 1.03 13.45 0.45
C ALA A 80 -0.03 12.45 0.96
N VAL A 81 -0.89 12.85 1.90
CA VAL A 81 -1.92 11.97 2.48
C VAL A 81 -3.29 12.39 1.92
N SER A 82 -3.58 11.91 0.72
CA SER A 82 -4.81 12.21 -0.03
C SER A 82 -5.18 11.05 -0.96
N GLU A 83 -6.43 11.05 -1.43
CA GLU A 83 -6.92 10.08 -2.41
C GLU A 83 -6.13 10.20 -3.72
N GLU A 84 -5.96 11.42 -4.20
CA GLU A 84 -5.30 11.74 -5.46
C GLU A 84 -3.85 11.27 -5.45
N THR A 85 -3.11 11.53 -4.36
CA THR A 85 -1.73 11.07 -4.23
C THR A 85 -1.65 9.55 -4.25
N VAL A 86 -2.50 8.83 -3.51
CA VAL A 86 -2.41 7.35 -3.47
C VAL A 86 -2.82 6.71 -4.80
N LEU A 87 -3.77 7.31 -5.52
CA LEU A 87 -4.18 6.87 -6.86
C LEU A 87 -3.06 7.06 -7.89
N GLU A 88 -2.35 8.18 -7.84
CA GLU A 88 -1.18 8.41 -8.69
C GLU A 88 -0.03 7.45 -8.32
N MET A 89 0.25 7.26 -7.02
CA MET A 89 1.26 6.32 -6.54
C MET A 89 1.01 4.90 -7.06
N VAL A 90 -0.23 4.38 -6.93
CA VAL A 90 -0.55 3.01 -7.36
C VAL A 90 -0.54 2.87 -8.89
N ALA A 91 -0.96 3.90 -9.62
CA ALA A 91 -0.92 3.91 -11.07
C ALA A 91 0.52 3.90 -11.59
N GLY A 92 1.40 4.75 -11.05
CA GLY A 92 2.80 4.80 -11.42
C GLY A 92 3.55 3.52 -11.06
N ALA A 93 3.31 2.97 -9.85
CA ALA A 93 3.89 1.69 -9.45
C ALA A 93 3.58 0.58 -10.47
N LEU A 94 2.31 0.46 -10.89
CA LEU A 94 1.91 -0.56 -11.85
C LEU A 94 2.47 -0.32 -13.27
N ALA A 95 2.56 0.95 -13.68
CA ALA A 95 3.04 1.32 -15.01
C ALA A 95 4.55 1.08 -15.19
N HIS A 96 5.35 1.39 -14.18
CA HIS A 96 6.81 1.35 -14.27
C HIS A 96 7.41 -0.04 -14.02
N LEU A 97 6.71 -0.90 -13.27
CA LEU A 97 7.32 -2.06 -12.63
C LEU A 97 6.76 -3.39 -13.13
N GLY A 98 6.15 -3.44 -14.32
CA GLY A 98 5.84 -4.70 -15.02
C GLY A 98 4.79 -5.63 -14.38
N ALA A 99 4.28 -5.31 -13.20
CA ALA A 99 3.35 -6.14 -12.44
C ALA A 99 1.91 -6.18 -13.00
N GLY A 100 1.14 -7.16 -12.56
CA GLY A 100 -0.29 -7.32 -12.88
C GLY A 100 -1.22 -6.62 -11.87
N VAL A 101 -0.75 -6.46 -10.64
CA VAL A 101 -1.46 -5.80 -9.54
C VAL A 101 -0.50 -4.88 -8.78
N ALA A 102 -1.01 -3.76 -8.28
CA ALA A 102 -0.27 -2.84 -7.43
C ALA A 102 -1.09 -2.47 -6.19
N VAL A 103 -0.40 -2.24 -5.08
CA VAL A 103 -0.92 -1.58 -3.88
C VAL A 103 -0.03 -0.39 -3.52
N ALA A 104 -0.63 0.73 -3.15
CA ALA A 104 0.07 1.90 -2.64
C ALA A 104 -0.49 2.36 -1.30
N VAL A 105 0.35 2.86 -0.40
CA VAL A 105 -0.07 3.41 0.90
C VAL A 105 0.61 4.73 1.22
N THR A 106 -0.18 5.68 1.73
CA THR A 106 0.32 6.96 2.26
C THR A 106 -0.53 7.40 3.44
N GLY A 107 0.09 7.85 4.52
CA GLY A 107 -0.63 8.09 5.76
C GLY A 107 0.22 8.66 6.90
N ILE A 108 -0.43 8.86 8.04
CA ILE A 108 0.13 9.49 9.23
C ILE A 108 0.14 8.46 10.36
N ALA A 109 1.22 7.69 10.47
CA ALA A 109 1.34 6.67 11.51
C ALA A 109 1.61 7.25 12.91
N GLY A 110 1.93 8.54 13.05
CA GLY A 110 2.21 9.16 14.35
C GLY A 110 3.62 8.89 14.89
N PRO A 111 3.90 9.30 16.14
CA PRO A 111 2.95 9.88 17.10
C PRO A 111 2.57 11.35 16.80
N SER A 112 3.28 12.00 15.87
CA SER A 112 3.02 13.38 15.45
C SER A 112 2.68 13.46 13.96
N GLY A 113 2.43 14.68 13.47
CA GLY A 113 2.16 14.95 12.05
C GLY A 113 0.69 14.91 11.65
N GLY A 114 -0.21 14.59 12.59
CA GLY A 114 -1.65 14.74 12.39
C GLY A 114 -2.10 16.20 12.49
N THR A 115 -3.20 16.51 11.80
CA THR A 115 -3.96 17.77 11.93
C THR A 115 -5.38 17.47 12.40
N GLU A 116 -6.20 18.50 12.63
CA GLU A 116 -7.62 18.32 12.95
C GLU A 116 -8.36 17.57 11.83
N ASP A 117 -8.09 17.92 10.56
CA ASP A 117 -8.70 17.28 9.40
C ASP A 117 -8.10 15.90 9.06
N LYS A 118 -6.83 15.68 9.38
CA LYS A 118 -6.08 14.44 9.09
C LYS A 118 -5.36 13.97 10.35
N PRO A 119 -6.08 13.41 11.34
CA PRO A 119 -5.46 13.00 12.60
C PRO A 119 -4.46 11.86 12.40
N VAL A 120 -3.62 11.62 13.41
CA VAL A 120 -2.80 10.40 13.47
C VAL A 120 -3.70 9.17 13.31
N GLY A 121 -3.28 8.21 12.48
CA GLY A 121 -4.09 7.06 12.09
C GLY A 121 -4.74 7.20 10.71
N THR A 122 -4.76 8.39 10.13
CA THR A 122 -5.27 8.64 8.76
C THR A 122 -4.34 8.00 7.74
N VAL A 123 -4.85 7.02 6.98
CA VAL A 123 -4.10 6.30 5.94
C VAL A 123 -4.97 6.12 4.70
N TRP A 124 -4.46 6.57 3.56
CA TRP A 124 -5.00 6.23 2.25
C TRP A 124 -4.30 4.99 1.70
N ILE A 125 -5.09 4.06 1.18
CA ILE A 125 -4.59 2.87 0.50
C ILE A 125 -5.23 2.79 -0.88
N GLY A 126 -4.40 2.61 -1.91
CA GLY A 126 -4.80 2.48 -3.30
C GLY A 126 -4.47 1.11 -3.85
N TRP A 127 -5.35 0.55 -4.68
CA TRP A 127 -5.13 -0.72 -5.38
C TRP A 127 -5.45 -0.57 -6.86
N LYS A 128 -4.69 -1.26 -7.70
CA LYS A 128 -4.93 -1.27 -9.14
C LYS A 128 -4.57 -2.62 -9.74
N ARG A 129 -5.46 -3.14 -10.58
CA ARG A 129 -5.18 -4.25 -11.50
C ARG A 129 -4.92 -3.71 -12.89
N ARG A 130 -3.99 -4.33 -13.62
CA ARG A 130 -3.70 -3.96 -15.00
C ARG A 130 -4.97 -4.11 -15.85
N GLY A 131 -5.28 -3.08 -16.64
CA GLY A 131 -6.51 -3.02 -17.43
C GLY A 131 -7.75 -2.50 -16.68
N GLY A 132 -7.67 -2.32 -15.36
CA GLY A 132 -8.74 -1.76 -14.54
C GLY A 132 -8.49 -0.32 -14.07
N TYR A 133 -9.55 0.29 -13.54
CA TYR A 133 -9.45 1.56 -12.82
C TYR A 133 -8.72 1.35 -11.48
N ALA A 134 -7.97 2.36 -11.06
CA ALA A 134 -7.44 2.38 -9.70
C ALA A 134 -8.59 2.69 -8.73
N ARG A 135 -8.56 2.10 -7.54
CA ARG A 135 -9.46 2.40 -6.44
C ARG A 135 -8.65 2.82 -5.22
N ALA A 136 -9.21 3.66 -4.38
CA ALA A 136 -8.60 4.07 -3.13
C ALA A 136 -9.64 4.05 -2.00
N GLU A 137 -9.16 3.87 -0.78
CA GLU A 137 -10.00 3.90 0.42
C GLU A 137 -9.24 4.60 1.56
N LEU A 138 -9.99 5.39 2.33
CA LEU A 138 -9.51 6.11 3.50
C LEU A 138 -9.78 5.28 4.75
N PHE A 139 -8.73 5.11 5.57
CA PHE A 139 -8.80 4.46 6.85
C PHE A 139 -8.42 5.42 7.98
N HIS A 140 -9.08 5.24 9.12
CA HIS A 140 -8.70 5.85 10.39
C HIS A 140 -8.36 4.73 11.37
N PHE A 141 -7.06 4.42 11.48
CA PHE A 141 -6.57 3.39 12.37
C PHE A 141 -6.26 3.94 13.75
N GLU A 142 -6.62 3.19 14.80
CA GLU A 142 -6.34 3.59 16.16
C GLU A 142 -5.07 2.91 16.70
N GLY A 143 -4.52 3.45 17.79
CA GLY A 143 -3.35 2.94 18.48
C GLY A 143 -2.08 3.73 18.21
N ASP A 144 -0.93 3.16 18.58
CA ASP A 144 0.36 3.77 18.37
C ASP A 144 0.87 3.57 16.93
N ARG A 145 2.09 4.07 16.66
CA ARG A 145 2.72 3.98 15.34
C ARG A 145 2.84 2.55 14.82
N ASP A 146 3.09 1.58 15.70
CA ASP A 146 3.22 0.18 15.32
C ASP A 146 1.84 -0.39 14.97
N ALA A 147 0.84 -0.12 15.80
CA ALA A 147 -0.54 -0.53 15.58
C ALA A 147 -1.12 -0.01 14.26
N VAL A 148 -0.91 1.28 13.95
CA VAL A 148 -1.37 1.89 12.69
C VAL A 148 -0.70 1.21 11.48
N ARG A 149 0.60 0.92 11.56
CA ARG A 149 1.32 0.25 10.46
C ARG A 149 0.87 -1.19 10.28
N ARG A 150 0.64 -1.96 11.35
CA ARG A 150 0.11 -3.34 11.27
C ARG A 150 -1.28 -3.37 10.62
N GLN A 151 -2.16 -2.46 11.02
CA GLN A 151 -3.47 -2.33 10.41
C GLN A 151 -3.40 -1.91 8.93
N THR A 152 -2.47 -1.00 8.59
CA THR A 152 -2.21 -0.61 7.20
C THR A 152 -1.78 -1.81 6.36
N VAL A 153 -0.85 -2.63 6.84
CA VAL A 153 -0.40 -3.84 6.13
C VAL A 153 -1.56 -4.82 5.96
N ALA A 154 -2.35 -5.08 7.00
CA ALA A 154 -3.49 -5.98 6.91
C ALA A 154 -4.52 -5.51 5.87
N ALA A 155 -4.93 -4.25 5.92
CA ALA A 155 -5.88 -3.67 4.99
C ALA A 155 -5.34 -3.69 3.54
N ALA A 156 -4.07 -3.34 3.35
CA ALA A 156 -3.40 -3.40 2.05
C ALA A 156 -3.47 -4.80 1.44
N LEU A 157 -3.19 -5.86 2.20
CA LEU A 157 -3.26 -7.24 1.72
C LEU A 157 -4.69 -7.67 1.39
N ASP A 158 -5.66 -7.31 2.23
CA ASP A 158 -7.08 -7.63 1.98
C ASP A 158 -7.59 -6.99 0.69
N GLY A 159 -7.24 -5.73 0.46
CA GLY A 159 -7.65 -5.03 -0.74
C GLY A 159 -6.99 -5.56 -2.02
N VAL A 160 -5.78 -6.14 -1.94
CA VAL A 160 -5.17 -6.86 -3.08
C VAL A 160 -6.06 -8.03 -3.49
N ARG A 161 -6.52 -8.83 -2.53
CA ARG A 161 -7.38 -10.00 -2.81
C ARG A 161 -8.70 -9.61 -3.45
N GLN A 162 -9.37 -8.59 -2.91
CA GLN A 162 -10.61 -8.05 -3.49
C GLN A 162 -10.43 -7.57 -4.93
N THR A 163 -9.25 -7.03 -5.26
CA THR A 163 -8.90 -6.53 -6.60
C THR A 163 -8.71 -7.67 -7.62
N LEU A 164 -8.48 -8.90 -7.17
CA LEU A 164 -8.36 -10.08 -8.03
C LEU A 164 -9.71 -10.73 -8.34
N THR A 165 -10.69 -10.58 -7.46
CA THR A 165 -12.03 -11.18 -7.58
C THR A 165 -13.06 -10.33 -8.31
N ALA A 166 -12.77 -9.04 -8.50
CA ALA A 166 -13.60 -8.08 -9.25
C ALA A 166 -13.17 -8.01 -10.72
#